data_AF-A0A2V8UU51-F1
#
_entry.id   AF-A0A2V8UU51-F1
#
_cell.length_a   1.000
_cell.length_b   1.000
_cell.length_c   1.000
_cell.angle_alpha   90.00
_cell.angle_beta   90.00
_cell.angle_gamma   90.00
#
_symmetry.space_group_name_H-M   'P 1'
#
loop_
_entity.id
_entity.type
_entity.pdbx_description
1 polymer ?
#
loop_
_entity_poly.entity_id
_entity_poly.type
_entity_poly.pdbx_seq_one_letter_code
_entity_poly.pdbx_strand_id
1 'polypeptide(L)'
;MGKVTLAVCFASVAFGQNVDRVFRLMNATTVTSLQEIATTLRTIGQIQQLSVDDAHATLTVKATADQIALAEWLVPKLDVTAVSNPGPQE
;
A
#
# COMPACT_ATOMS: atom_id res chain seq x y z
N MET A 1 -6.24 9.28 51.56
CA MET A 1 -5.51 8.31 50.71
C MET A 1 -6.18 8.26 49.35
N GLY A 2 -5.80 9.17 48.43
CA GLY A 2 -6.36 9.25 47.08
C GLY A 2 -5.45 8.51 46.10
N LYS A 3 -5.98 7.52 45.39
CA LYS A 3 -5.27 6.76 44.35
C LYS A 3 -5.24 7.60 43.07
N VAL A 4 -4.06 8.08 42.68
CA VAL A 4 -3.83 8.69 41.38
C VAL A 4 -3.70 7.57 40.36
N THR A 5 -4.77 7.31 39.62
CA THR A 5 -4.75 6.40 38.48
C THR A 5 -4.11 7.13 37.30
N LEU A 6 -2.82 6.86 37.08
CA LEU A 6 -2.09 7.35 35.93
C LEU A 6 -2.48 6.51 34.71
N ALA A 7 -3.42 7.01 33.91
CA ALA A 7 -3.67 6.47 32.58
C ALA A 7 -2.51 6.88 31.66
N VAL A 8 -1.52 6.00 31.51
CA VAL A 8 -0.51 6.12 30.46
C VAL A 8 -1.20 5.80 29.14
N CYS A 9 -1.54 6.84 28.38
CA CYS A 9 -1.82 6.70 26.96
C CYS A 9 -0.49 6.40 26.26
N PHE A 10 -0.25 5.13 25.92
CA PHE A 10 0.77 4.74 24.95
C PHE A 10 0.34 5.26 23.58
N ALA A 11 0.62 6.52 23.29
CA ALA A 11 0.76 6.95 21.91
C ALA A 11 2.05 6.30 21.40
N SER A 12 1.93 5.09 20.84
CA SER A 12 3.04 4.43 20.16
C SER A 12 3.52 5.37 19.06
N VAL A 13 4.63 6.06 19.31
CA VAL A 13 5.46 6.68 18.29
C VAL A 13 6.05 5.52 17.50
N ALA A 14 5.26 4.96 16.58
CA ALA A 14 5.75 4.15 15.48
C ALA A 14 6.21 5.08 14.34
N PHE A 15 6.84 6.20 14.67
CA PHE A 15 7.51 7.03 13.68
C PHE A 15 8.79 6.31 13.26
N GLY A 16 8.70 5.47 12.22
CA GLY A 16 9.86 4.88 11.54
C GLY A 16 9.96 3.35 11.55
N GLN A 17 9.06 2.62 12.21
CA GLN A 17 9.00 1.16 12.07
C GLN A 17 8.26 0.83 10.76
N ASN A 18 8.92 0.13 9.85
CA ASN A 18 8.25 -0.39 8.66
C ASN A 18 7.35 -1.57 9.08
N VAL A 19 6.08 -1.50 8.68
CA VAL A 19 5.09 -2.57 8.87
C VAL A 19 4.75 -3.20 7.54
N ASP A 20 4.48 -4.50 7.56
CA ASP A 20 4.03 -5.27 6.40
C ASP A 20 2.49 -5.18 6.27
N ARG A 21 2.01 -4.80 5.09
CA ARG A 21 0.59 -4.65 4.75
C ARG A 21 0.32 -5.29 3.40
N VAL A 22 -0.74 -6.09 3.31
CA VAL A 22 -1.16 -6.74 2.07
C VAL A 22 -2.40 -6.05 1.53
N PHE A 23 -2.35 -5.63 0.27
CA PHE A 23 -3.47 -5.09 -0.50
C PHE A 23 -3.94 -6.11 -1.51
N ARG A 24 -5.24 -6.42 -1.51
CA ARG A 24 -5.86 -7.26 -2.52
C ARG A 24 -6.50 -6.38 -3.58
N LEU A 25 -6.20 -6.65 -4.84
CA LEU A 25 -6.76 -5.93 -5.98
C LEU A 25 -7.96 -6.72 -6.53
N MET A 26 -9.02 -6.00 -6.88
CA MET A 26 -10.28 -6.57 -7.36
C MET A 26 -10.40 -6.47 -8.88
N ASN A 27 -9.83 -5.43 -9.49
CA ASN A 27 -9.98 -5.13 -10.91
C ASN A 27 -8.71 -5.40 -11.72
N ALA A 28 -7.52 -5.33 -11.10
CA ALA A 28 -6.27 -5.65 -11.76
C ALA A 28 -6.10 -7.17 -11.96
N THR A 29 -6.53 -7.66 -13.13
CA THR A 29 -6.50 -9.10 -13.49
C THR A 29 -5.30 -9.50 -14.34
N THR A 30 -4.47 -8.54 -14.78
CA THR A 30 -3.27 -8.81 -15.58
C THR A 30 -2.00 -8.49 -14.80
N VAL A 31 -0.93 -9.26 -15.04
CA VAL A 31 0.39 -9.02 -14.44
C VAL A 31 0.87 -7.58 -14.72
N THR A 32 0.62 -7.06 -15.93
CA THR A 32 0.97 -5.69 -16.30
C THR A 32 0.27 -4.67 -15.41
N SER A 33 -1.06 -4.78 -15.24
CA SER A 33 -1.81 -3.86 -14.38
C SER A 33 -1.34 -3.91 -12.93
N LEU A 34 -1.03 -5.10 -12.41
CA LEU A 34 -0.46 -5.25 -11.07
C LEU A 34 0.89 -4.53 -10.92
N GLN A 35 1.75 -4.63 -11.94
CA GLN A 35 3.06 -3.97 -11.96
C GLN A 35 2.97 -2.45 -12.12
N GLU A 36 1.99 -1.93 -12.87
CA GLU A 36 1.73 -0.50 -12.99
C GLU A 36 1.30 0.12 -11.66
N ILE A 37 0.39 -0.56 -10.95
CA ILE A 37 -0.04 -0.15 -9.59
C ILE A 37 1.17 -0.18 -8.64
N ALA A 38 1.94 -1.26 -8.66
CA ALA A 38 3.15 -1.41 -7.86
C ALA A 38 4.19 -0.31 -8.14
N THR A 39 4.39 0.05 -9.40
CA THR A 39 5.31 1.12 -9.81
C THR A 39 4.81 2.48 -9.34
N THR A 40 3.51 2.73 -9.44
CA THR A 40 2.90 3.99 -8.97
C THR A 40 3.01 4.13 -7.45
N LEU A 41 2.84 3.04 -6.70
CA LEU A 41 3.07 3.05 -5.24
C LEU A 41 4.55 3.30 -4.88
N ARG A 42 5.48 2.79 -5.69
CA ARG A 42 6.93 3.07 -5.52
C ARG A 42 7.24 4.55 -5.75
N THR A 43 6.70 5.15 -6.81
CA THR A 43 7.04 6.53 -7.19
C THR A 43 6.31 7.57 -6.36
N ILE A 44 4.99 7.43 -6.16
CA ILE A 44 4.17 8.40 -5.42
C ILE A 44 4.29 8.18 -3.91
N GLY A 45 4.23 6.91 -3.48
CA GLY A 45 4.31 6.56 -2.06
C GLY A 45 5.72 6.55 -1.50
N GLN A 46 6.75 6.63 -2.36
CA GLN A 46 8.16 6.43 -2.00
C GLN A 46 8.41 5.10 -1.27
N ILE A 47 7.62 4.06 -1.60
CA ILE A 47 7.69 2.76 -0.94
C ILE A 47 8.57 1.83 -1.76
N GLN A 48 9.82 1.61 -1.35
CA GLN A 48 10.74 0.76 -2.12
C GLN A 48 10.52 -0.74 -1.87
N GLN A 49 10.16 -1.13 -0.65
CA GLN A 49 9.88 -2.53 -0.30
C GLN A 49 8.42 -2.86 -0.62
N LEU A 50 8.20 -3.25 -1.88
CA LEU A 50 6.91 -3.72 -2.37
C LEU A 50 7.13 -4.98 -3.19
N SER A 51 6.26 -5.98 -3.01
CA SER A 51 6.21 -7.20 -3.82
C SER A 51 4.83 -7.41 -4.41
N VAL A 52 4.79 -7.93 -5.64
CA VAL A 52 3.57 -8.31 -6.34
C VAL A 52 3.42 -9.83 -6.24
N ASP A 53 2.22 -10.30 -5.94
CA ASP A 53 1.81 -11.69 -6.05
C ASP A 53 0.71 -11.76 -7.12
N ASP A 54 1.10 -12.16 -8.32
CA ASP A 54 0.21 -12.25 -9.48
C ASP A 54 -0.80 -13.39 -9.37
N ALA A 55 -0.44 -14.50 -8.71
CA ALA A 55 -1.32 -15.65 -8.55
C ALA A 55 -2.56 -15.30 -7.70
N HIS A 56 -2.40 -14.38 -6.74
CA HIS A 56 -3.47 -13.95 -5.84
C HIS A 56 -3.97 -12.53 -6.11
N ALA A 57 -3.41 -11.83 -7.10
CA ALA A 57 -3.64 -10.40 -7.36
C ALA A 57 -3.47 -9.56 -6.07
N THR A 58 -2.36 -9.75 -5.36
CA THR A 58 -2.06 -9.01 -4.13
C THR A 58 -0.75 -8.26 -4.20
N LEU A 59 -0.65 -7.18 -3.43
CA LEU A 59 0.54 -6.36 -3.25
C LEU A 59 0.93 -6.38 -1.78
N THR A 60 2.12 -6.87 -1.48
CA THR A 60 2.69 -6.80 -0.12
C THR A 60 3.61 -5.59 -0.05
N VAL A 61 3.34 -4.72 0.91
CA VAL A 61 3.97 -3.41 1.06
C VAL A 61 4.59 -3.34 2.44
N LYS A 62 5.87 -3.02 2.50
CA LYS A 62 6.60 -2.80 3.74
C LYS A 62 7.05 -1.35 3.82
N ALA A 63 6.39 -0.59 4.69
CA ALA A 63 6.56 0.86 4.73
C ALA A 63 6.21 1.42 6.11
N THR A 64 6.50 2.70 6.35
CA THR A 64 6.10 3.37 7.59
C THR A 64 4.58 3.49 7.67
N ALA A 65 4.03 3.71 8.86
CA ALA A 65 2.59 3.89 9.05
C ALA A 65 2.01 4.98 8.13
N ASP A 66 2.72 6.10 7.95
CA ASP A 66 2.29 7.20 7.07
C ASP A 66 2.26 6.79 5.59
N GLN A 67 3.28 6.05 5.14
CA GLN A 67 3.34 5.53 3.78
C GLN A 67 2.25 4.47 3.54
N ILE A 68 1.94 3.64 4.53
CA ILE A 68 0.83 2.69 4.47
C ILE A 68 -0.51 3.41 4.39
N ALA A 69 -0.73 4.46 5.18
CA ALA A 69 -1.96 5.25 5.10
C ALA A 69 -2.14 5.91 3.73
N LEU A 70 -1.05 6.41 3.13
CA LEU A 70 -1.06 6.92 1.75
C LEU A 70 -1.39 5.81 0.75
N ALA A 71 -0.79 4.62 0.88
CA ALA A 71 -1.07 3.48 0.03
C ALA A 71 -2.53 3.02 0.15
N GLU A 72 -3.10 2.99 1.36
CA GLU A 72 -4.51 2.67 1.60
C GLU A 72 -5.47 3.62 0.89
N TRP A 73 -5.13 4.91 0.81
CA TRP A 73 -5.91 5.88 0.08
C TRP A 73 -5.70 5.79 -1.44
N LEU A 74 -4.51 5.41 -1.90
CA LEU A 74 -4.12 5.41 -3.31
C LEU A 74 -4.54 4.12 -4.03
N VAL A 75 -4.34 2.94 -3.42
CA VAL A 75 -4.69 1.63 -4.00
C VAL A 75 -6.10 1.57 -4.57
N PRO A 76 -7.19 1.96 -3.86
CA PRO A 76 -8.54 1.90 -4.42
C PRO A 76 -8.77 2.83 -5.62
N LYS A 77 -7.91 3.85 -5.80
CA LYS A 77 -7.95 4.74 -6.98
C LYS A 77 -7.18 4.18 -8.16
N LEU A 78 -6.18 3.35 -7.89
CA LEU A 78 -5.37 2.68 -8.91
C LEU A 78 -5.99 1.33 -9.34
N ASP A 79 -6.70 0.66 -8.44
CA ASP A 79 -7.49 -0.55 -8.73
C ASP A 79 -8.81 -0.21 -9.45
N VAL A 80 -8.72 0.70 -10.41
CA VAL A 80 -9.75 0.92 -11.41
C VAL A 80 -9.50 -0.06 -12.55
N THR A 81 -10.56 -0.49 -13.24
CA THR A 81 -10.42 -1.35 -14.42
C THR A 81 -9.39 -0.73 -15.35
N ALA A 82 -8.27 -1.42 -15.55
CA ALA A 82 -7.24 -0.97 -16.46
C ALA A 82 -7.88 -0.91 -17.85
N VAL A 83 -8.31 0.28 -18.27
CA VAL A 83 -8.53 0.57 -19.69
C VAL A 83 -7.19 0.31 -20.33
N SER A 84 -7.08 -0.85 -21.01
CA SER A 84 -5.84 -1.32 -21.59
C SER A 84 -5.25 -0.16 -22.38
N ASN A 85 -4.13 0.41 -21.95
CA ASN A 85 -3.42 1.36 -22.76
C ASN A 85 -2.98 0.58 -24.01
N PRO A 86 -3.58 0.80 -25.19
CA PRO A 86 -3.01 0.24 -26.39
C PRO A 86 -1.72 1.06 -26.59
N GLY A 87 -0.57 0.46 -26.32
CA GLY A 87 0.71 1.07 -26.70
C GLY A 87 0.65 1.48 -28.19
N PRO A 88 1.46 2.46 -28.63
CA PRO A 88 1.49 2.87 -30.02
C PRO A 88 1.64 1.62 -30.90
N GLN A 89 0.68 1.40 -31.80
CA GLN A 89 0.84 0.41 -32.85
C GLN A 89 1.83 1.00 -33.86
N GLU A 90 3.12 0.71 -33.68
CA GLU A 90 4.17 0.98 -34.66
C GLU A 90 4.93 -0.30 -34.98
#